data_AF-A0A8J3TX90-F1
#
_entry.id   AF-A0A8J3TX90-F1
#
_cell.length_a   1.000
_cell.length_b   1.000
_cell.length_c   1.000
_cell.angle_alpha   90.00
_cell.angle_beta   90.00
_cell.angle_gamma   90.00
#
_symmetry.space_group_name_H-M   'P 1'
#
loop_
_entity.id
_entity.type
_entity.pdbx_description
1 polymer ?
#
loop_
_entity_poly.entity_id
_entity_poly.type
_entity_poly.pdbx_seq_one_letter_code
_entity_poly.pdbx_strand_id
1 'polypeptide(L)'
;MDTIREQQRAFQHDLLTDLQDMLGSREITAILIADQYGRPALEVVDSQSRTRRVFVHLAFLWFYWGDERDERISCLRLPTAADRIEGAAREGWREGEQGELGIDLMKILDAHRS
;
A
#
# COMPACT_ATOMS: atom_id res chain seq x y z
N MET A 1 -1.93 -13.36 26.00
CA MET A 1 -2.91 -13.51 24.91
C MET A 1 -2.90 -12.19 24.17
N ASP A 2 -2.26 -12.15 23.01
CA ASP A 2 -2.24 -10.92 22.21
C ASP A 2 -3.66 -10.59 21.77
N THR A 3 -4.01 -9.33 21.88
CA THR A 3 -5.32 -8.83 21.46
C THR A 3 -5.45 -8.97 19.93
N ILE A 4 -6.68 -9.10 19.42
CA ILE A 4 -6.95 -9.16 17.97
C ILE A 4 -6.27 -7.99 17.23
N ARG A 5 -6.21 -6.82 17.86
CA ARG A 5 -5.58 -5.62 17.29
C ARG A 5 -4.06 -5.76 17.15
N GLU A 6 -3.39 -6.39 18.11
CA GLU A 6 -1.95 -6.66 18.05
C GLU A 6 -1.64 -7.70 16.96
N GLN A 7 -2.46 -8.75 16.86
CA GLN A 7 -2.33 -9.75 15.79
C GLN A 7 -2.52 -9.11 14.40
N GLN A 8 -3.53 -8.25 14.25
CA GLN A 8 -3.75 -7.51 13.01
C GLN A 8 -2.55 -6.61 12.67
N ARG A 9 -2.02 -5.87 13.65
CA ARG A 9 -0.85 -5.01 13.45
C ARG A 9 0.38 -5.81 13.05
N ALA A 10 0.65 -6.94 13.71
CA ALA A 10 1.75 -7.84 13.36
C ALA A 10 1.59 -8.35 11.92
N PHE A 11 0.39 -8.79 11.55
CA PHE A 11 0.12 -9.27 10.19
C PHE A 11 0.28 -8.17 9.12
N GLN A 12 -0.14 -6.93 9.41
CA GLN A 12 0.14 -5.79 8.52
C GLN A 12 1.64 -5.54 8.38
N HIS A 13 2.37 -5.62 9.48
CA HIS A 13 3.82 -5.43 9.49
C HIS A 13 4.51 -6.50 8.65
N ASP A 14 4.16 -7.77 8.82
CA ASP A 14 4.73 -8.88 8.04
C ASP A 14 4.48 -8.69 6.53
N LEU A 15 3.26 -8.36 6.12
CA LEU A 15 2.93 -8.08 4.72
C LEU A 15 3.73 -6.91 4.13
N LEU A 16 3.99 -5.87 4.93
CA LEU A 16 4.77 -4.71 4.48
C LEU A 16 6.27 -5.01 4.44
N THR A 17 6.79 -5.83 5.34
CA THR A 17 8.18 -6.33 5.29
C THR A 17 8.39 -7.17 4.04
N ASP A 18 7.49 -8.11 3.75
CA ASP A 18 7.58 -8.93 2.55
C ASP A 18 7.55 -8.08 1.27
N LEU A 19 6.73 -7.03 1.26
CA LEU A 19 6.69 -6.05 0.17
C LEU A 19 7.98 -5.23 0.08
N GLN A 20 8.54 -4.81 1.22
CA GLN A 20 9.80 -4.08 1.29
C GLN A 20 10.94 -4.88 0.65
N ASP A 21 11.10 -6.15 1.05
CA ASP A 21 12.17 -7.01 0.55
C ASP A 21 12.08 -7.17 -0.97
N MET A 22 10.86 -7.37 -1.47
CA MET A 22 10.65 -7.58 -2.89
C MET A 22 10.84 -6.29 -3.71
N LEU A 23 10.44 -5.12 -3.20
CA LEU A 23 10.75 -3.82 -3.82
C LEU A 23 12.26 -3.51 -3.77
N GLY A 24 12.92 -3.83 -2.65
CA GLY A 24 14.36 -3.65 -2.48
C GLY A 24 15.18 -4.47 -3.47
N SER A 25 14.76 -5.71 -3.75
CA SER A 25 15.39 -6.55 -4.79
C SER A 25 15.30 -5.98 -6.21
N ARG A 26 14.47 -4.95 -6.42
CA ARG A 26 14.20 -4.26 -7.69
C ARG A 26 14.71 -2.83 -7.69
N GLU A 27 15.55 -2.48 -6.73
CA GLU A 27 16.18 -1.17 -6.56
C GLU A 27 15.19 -0.04 -6.27
N ILE A 28 13.99 -0.37 -5.79
CA ILE A 28 13.02 0.63 -5.29
C ILE A 28 13.32 0.89 -3.81
N THR A 29 13.58 2.15 -3.46
CA THR A 29 13.80 2.55 -2.07
C THR A 29 12.48 2.52 -1.32
N ALA A 30 12.37 1.59 -0.37
CA ALA A 30 11.20 1.41 0.48
C ALA A 30 11.61 1.27 1.94
N ILE A 31 11.01 2.06 2.83
CA ILE A 31 11.36 2.12 4.25
C ILE A 31 10.11 1.84 5.08
N LEU A 32 10.18 0.81 5.93
CA LEU A 32 9.11 0.51 6.86
C LEU A 32 9.07 1.55 7.98
N ILE A 33 7.90 2.15 8.19
CA ILE A 33 7.66 3.20 9.19
C ILE A 33 6.38 2.91 9.99
N ALA A 34 6.22 3.64 11.08
CA ALA A 34 4.94 3.82 11.74
C ALA A 34 4.47 5.26 11.51
N ASP A 35 3.20 5.44 11.13
CA ASP A 35 2.63 6.78 11.00
C ASP A 35 2.38 7.43 12.39
N GLN A 36 1.84 8.65 12.38
CA GLN A 36 1.54 9.40 13.59
C GLN A 36 0.52 8.73 14.53
N TYR A 37 -0.23 7.74 14.04
CA TYR A 37 -1.19 6.93 14.81
C TYR A 37 -0.63 5.56 15.19
N GLY A 38 0.64 5.30 14.90
CA GLY A 38 1.30 4.01 15.13
C GLY A 38 0.78 2.91 14.21
N ARG A 39 0.28 3.25 13.03
CA ARG A 39 -0.09 2.30 11.98
C ARG A 39 1.14 1.98 11.13
N PRO A 40 1.44 0.69 10.89
CA PRO A 40 2.50 0.30 9.96
C PRO A 40 2.23 0.81 8.54
N ALA A 41 3.25 1.37 7.92
CA ALA A 41 3.24 1.79 6.52
C ALA A 41 4.60 1.58 5.89
N LEU A 42 4.63 1.40 4.58
CA LEU A 42 5.87 1.35 3.80
C LEU A 42 6.00 2.64 2.99
N GLU A 43 6.99 3.46 3.33
CA GLU A 43 7.29 4.68 2.58
C GLU A 43 8.12 4.33 1.35
N VAL A 44 7.58 4.60 0.16
CA VAL A 44 8.20 4.25 -1.12
C VAL A 44 8.56 5.54 -1.86
N VAL A 45 9.81 5.63 -2.30
CA VAL A 45 10.34 6.77 -3.07
C VAL A 45 10.12 6.52 -4.56
N ASP A 46 9.60 7.52 -5.28
CA ASP A 46 9.46 7.47 -6.74
C ASP A 46 10.71 8.01 -7.49
N SER A 47 10.65 7.92 -8.81
CA SER A 47 11.66 8.45 -9.74
C SER A 47 11.91 9.96 -9.66
N GLN A 48 11.01 10.71 -9.02
CA GLN A 48 11.09 12.16 -8.81
C GLN A 48 11.46 12.52 -7.36
N SER A 49 11.94 11.55 -6.58
CA SER A 49 12.29 11.71 -5.15
C SER A 49 11.11 12.14 -4.26
N ARG A 50 9.88 11.85 -4.68
CA ARG A 50 8.68 12.03 -3.86
C ARG A 50 8.39 10.74 -3.11
N THR A 51 7.90 10.87 -1.89
CA THR A 51 7.54 9.72 -1.06
C THR A 51 6.03 9.51 -1.06
N ARG A 52 5.63 8.23 -1.00
CA ARG A 52 4.23 7.85 -0.81
C ARG A 52 4.15 6.65 0.12
N ARG A 53 3.17 6.65 1.01
CA ARG A 53 3.00 5.60 2.01
C ARG A 53 2.05 4.52 1.50
N VAL A 54 2.56 3.31 1.38
CA VAL A 54 1.75 2.12 1.12
C VAL A 54 1.28 1.56 2.46
N PHE A 55 -0.03 1.34 2.59
CA PHE A 55 -0.65 0.76 3.76
C PHE A 55 -1.33 -0.56 3.41
N VAL A 56 -1.63 -1.36 4.44
CA VAL A 56 -2.44 -2.58 4.29
C VAL A 56 -3.87 -2.34 4.78
N HIS A 57 -4.85 -2.71 3.97
CA HIS A 57 -6.26 -2.75 4.34
C HIS A 57 -6.72 -4.21 4.51
N LEU A 58 -6.69 -4.71 5.75
CA LEU A 58 -6.88 -6.15 6.04
C LEU A 58 -8.26 -6.70 5.64
N ALA A 59 -9.34 -5.91 5.77
CA ALA A 59 -10.68 -6.43 5.44
C ALA A 59 -10.86 -6.75 3.94
N PHE A 60 -10.05 -6.14 3.06
CA PHE A 60 -10.06 -6.40 1.62
C PHE A 60 -8.76 -7.03 1.12
N LEU A 61 -7.79 -7.25 2.00
CA LEU A 61 -6.46 -7.77 1.69
C LEU A 61 -5.82 -6.99 0.54
N TRP A 62 -5.77 -5.66 0.70
CA TRP A 62 -5.17 -4.74 -0.26
C TRP A 62 -3.94 -4.06 0.32
N PHE A 63 -2.94 -3.86 -0.53
CA PHE A 63 -2.05 -2.71 -0.43
C PHE A 63 -2.73 -1.52 -1.08
N TYR A 64 -2.57 -0.33 -0.50
CA TYR A 64 -3.06 0.91 -1.10
C TYR A 64 -2.14 2.09 -0.77
N TRP A 65 -2.09 3.07 -1.65
CA TRP A 65 -1.20 4.24 -1.51
C TRP A 65 -1.88 5.56 -1.90
N GLY A 66 -3.21 5.53 -2.02
CA GLY A 66 -4.06 6.68 -2.25
C GLY A 66 -5.53 6.26 -2.28
N ASP A 67 -6.39 7.10 -2.84
CA ASP A 67 -7.85 6.96 -2.87
C ASP A 67 -8.40 6.66 -4.26
N GLU A 68 -7.57 6.74 -5.31
CA GLU A 68 -7.99 6.40 -6.67
C GLU A 68 -8.12 4.88 -6.87
N ARG A 69 -8.82 4.49 -7.94
CA ARG A 69 -9.14 3.07 -8.19
C ARG A 69 -7.93 2.20 -8.45
N ASP A 70 -6.92 2.79 -9.05
CA ASP A 70 -5.69 2.14 -9.46
C ASP A 70 -4.55 2.32 -8.43
N GLU A 71 -4.78 3.07 -7.36
CA GLU A 71 -3.87 3.26 -6.21
C GLU A 71 -4.01 2.17 -5.13
N ARG A 72 -4.46 0.98 -5.55
CA ARG A 72 -4.63 -0.20 -4.70
C ARG A 72 -4.43 -1.49 -5.48
N ILE A 73 -3.98 -2.54 -4.80
CA ILE A 73 -3.77 -3.86 -5.39
C ILE A 73 -3.90 -4.94 -4.31
N SER A 74 -4.31 -6.16 -4.70
CA SER A 74 -4.39 -7.28 -3.75
C SER A 74 -3.02 -7.65 -3.19
N CYS A 75 -2.92 -7.83 -1.87
CA CYS A 75 -1.72 -8.34 -1.20
C CYS A 75 -1.60 -9.88 -1.25
N LEU A 76 -2.61 -10.59 -1.78
CA LEU A 76 -2.60 -12.06 -1.90
C LEU A 76 -1.61 -12.58 -2.95
N ARG A 77 -1.24 -11.73 -3.92
CA ARG A 77 -0.24 -12.04 -4.94
C ARG A 77 0.89 -11.05 -4.84
N LEU A 78 1.74 -11.28 -3.85
CA LEU A 78 2.84 -10.40 -3.51
C LEU A 78 3.68 -9.98 -4.74
N PRO A 79 4.20 -10.88 -5.61
CA PRO A 79 4.92 -10.51 -6.84
C PRO A 79 4.20 -9.48 -7.71
N THR A 80 2.93 -9.75 -8.03
CA THR A 80 2.09 -8.85 -8.83
C THR A 80 1.85 -7.51 -8.12
N ALA A 81 1.73 -7.51 -6.80
CA ALA A 81 1.55 -6.29 -6.04
C ALA A 81 2.77 -5.38 -6.13
N ALA A 82 3.99 -5.90 -5.99
CA ALA A 82 5.15 -5.04 -6.19
C ALA A 82 5.37 -4.68 -7.64
N ASP A 83 5.04 -5.53 -8.63
CA ASP A 83 5.15 -5.12 -10.04
C ASP A 83 4.32 -3.86 -10.28
N ARG A 84 3.11 -3.82 -9.69
CA ARG A 84 2.23 -2.66 -9.79
C ARG A 84 2.76 -1.43 -9.05
N ILE A 85 3.25 -1.60 -7.82
CA ILE A 85 3.76 -0.50 -7.00
C ILE A 85 5.08 0.05 -7.57
N GLU A 86 5.96 -0.83 -8.02
CA GLU A 86 7.19 -0.47 -8.75
C GLU A 86 6.85 0.32 -10.01
N GLY A 87 5.90 -0.15 -10.82
CA GLY A 87 5.46 0.56 -12.02
C GLY A 87 5.02 1.99 -11.68
N ALA A 88 4.17 2.14 -10.67
CA ALA A 88 3.72 3.46 -10.20
C ALA A 88 4.88 4.32 -9.64
N ALA A 89 5.82 3.74 -8.90
CA ALA A 89 7.00 4.44 -8.40
C ALA A 89 7.94 4.88 -9.53
N ARG A 90 8.09 4.08 -10.59
CA ARG A 90 8.92 4.43 -11.75
C ARG A 90 8.26 5.51 -12.60
N GLU A 91 6.94 5.41 -12.84
CA GLU A 91 6.13 6.42 -13.54
C GLU A 91 6.10 7.76 -12.78
N GLY A 92 6.20 7.69 -11.45
CA GLY A 92 6.09 8.83 -10.56
C GLY A 92 4.73 8.85 -9.88
N TRP A 93 4.71 9.17 -8.59
CA TRP A 93 3.47 9.33 -7.84
C TRP A 93 2.59 10.45 -8.42
N ARG A 94 1.28 10.31 -8.25
CA ARG A 94 0.34 11.37 -8.58
C ARG A 94 0.63 12.62 -7.75
N GLU A 95 0.65 13.79 -8.39
CA GLU A 95 0.78 15.07 -7.71
C GLU A 95 -0.38 15.35 -6.75
N GLY A 96 -0.10 16.08 -5.68
CA GLY A 96 -1.04 16.44 -4.64
C GLY A 96 -0.93 15.60 -3.37
N GLU A 97 -1.81 15.89 -2.41
CA GLU A 97 -1.85 15.18 -1.14
C GLU A 97 -2.24 13.72 -1.34
N GLN A 98 -1.61 12.84 -0.54
CA GLN A 98 -2.00 11.44 -0.48
C GLN A 98 -3.36 11.36 0.23
N GLY A 99 -4.40 11.00 -0.52
CA GLY A 99 -5.71 10.73 0.05
C GLY A 99 -5.66 9.51 0.98
N GLU A 100 -6.49 9.53 2.03
CA GLU A 100 -6.79 8.28 2.76
C GLU A 100 -7.75 7.44 1.94
N LEU A 101 -7.63 6.10 2.05
CA LEU A 101 -8.57 5.19 1.40
C LEU A 101 -9.98 5.39 1.99
N GLY A 102 -10.76 6.25 1.33
CA GLY A 102 -12.20 6.36 1.54
C GLY A 102 -12.89 5.25 0.76
N ILE A 103 -13.40 4.23 1.45
CA ILE A 103 -14.26 3.23 0.82
C ILE A 103 -15.64 3.84 0.62
N ASP A 104 -15.79 4.59 -0.48
CA ASP A 104 -17.11 4.94 -0.98
C ASP A 104 -17.72 3.71 -1.65
N LEU A 105 -18.59 3.02 -0.92
CA LEU A 105 -19.31 1.84 -1.40
C LEU A 105 -20.07 2.11 -2.72
N MET A 106 -20.49 3.36 -2.99
CA MET A 106 -21.14 3.73 -4.25
C MET A 106 -20.17 3.64 -5.43
N LYS A 107 -18.89 4.00 -5.25
CA LYS A 107 -17.85 3.88 -6.27
C LYS A 107 -17.42 2.44 -6.54
N ILE A 108 -17.66 1.50 -5.63
CA ILE A 108 -17.36 0.06 -5.84
C ILE A 108 -18.41 -0.58 -6.75
N LEU A 109 -19.68 -0.19 -6.62
CA LEU A 109 -20.78 -0.72 -7.44
C LEU A 109 -20.62 -0.38 -8.93
N ASP A 110 -20.06 0.78 -9.26
CA ASP A 110 -19.79 1.17 -10.65
C ASP A 110 -18.66 0.35 -11.31
N ALA A 111 -17.75 -0.25 -10.53
CA ALA A 111 -16.65 -1.06 -11.07
C ALA A 111 -17.10 -2.47 -11.52
N HIS A 112 -18.30 -2.91 -11.13
CA HIS A 112 -18.89 -4.20 -11.51
C HIS A 112 -19.95 -4.08 -12.62
N ARG A 113 -20.05 -2.91 -13.26
CA ARG A 113 -21.01 -2.63 -14.36
C ARG A 113 -20.35 -2.39 -15.73
N SER A 114 -19.07 -2.68 -15.92
CA SER A 114 -18.39 -2.59 -17.23
C SER A 114 -17.72 -3.88 -17.63
#